data_AF-A0A9E4ZEQ2-F1
#
_entry.id   AF-A0A9E4ZEQ2-F1
#
_cell.length_a   1.000
_cell.length_b   1.000
_cell.length_c   1.000
_cell.angle_alpha   90.00
_cell.angle_beta   90.00
_cell.angle_gamma   90.00
#
_symmetry.space_group_name_H-M   'P 1'
#
loop_
_entity.id
_entity.type
_entity.pdbx_description
1 polymer ?
#
loop_
_entity_poly.entity_id
_entity_poly.type
_entity_poly.pdbx_seq_one_letter_code
_entity_poly.pdbx_strand_id
1 'polypeptide(L)'
;MNKYEKFTKLENKSYSDVTRFLKKTTHLTAREWVIARLCADFKNLSNRSEMTWIGENLPELVPFVDEPYTRQEVSNAYAAFKHKIERSGTTFFYAYYAGLIGQEEMIKIIHKIVSDLQLLIETESGEISDDHMTDVQMLVADTLHRINESLDY
;
A
#
# COMPACT_ATOMS: atom_id res chain seq x y z
N MET A 1 -25.17 1.36 -10.62
CA MET A 1 -23.93 1.94 -10.06
C MET A 1 -22.84 0.92 -10.29
N ASN A 2 -21.91 1.24 -11.19
CA ASN A 2 -21.04 0.27 -11.84
C ASN A 2 -19.97 -0.24 -10.86
N LYS A 3 -19.79 -1.56 -10.73
CA LYS A 3 -18.91 -2.19 -9.72
C LYS A 3 -17.40 -1.96 -9.99
N TYR A 4 -17.06 -1.06 -10.93
CA TYR A 4 -15.75 -0.95 -11.56
C TYR A 4 -15.14 0.47 -11.53
N GLU A 5 -15.71 1.41 -10.78
CA GLU A 5 -15.27 2.82 -10.81
C GLU A 5 -14.05 3.17 -9.93
N LYS A 6 -13.51 2.24 -9.14
CA LYS A 6 -12.38 2.57 -8.23
C LYS A 6 -10.99 2.24 -8.76
N PHE A 7 -10.90 1.36 -9.74
CA PHE A 7 -9.68 1.22 -10.52
C PHE A 7 -9.86 2.07 -11.78
N THR A 8 -9.92 3.40 -11.59
CA THR A 8 -9.60 4.31 -12.69
C THR A 8 -8.24 3.83 -13.15
N LYS A 9 -8.17 3.34 -14.40
CA LYS A 9 -6.96 2.81 -15.00
C LYS A 9 -5.78 3.70 -14.60
N LEU A 10 -4.60 3.12 -14.48
CA LEU A 10 -3.32 3.83 -14.40
C LEU A 10 -3.13 4.72 -15.66
N GLU A 11 -4.02 5.68 -15.90
CA GLU A 11 -4.25 6.32 -17.19
C GLU A 11 -3.13 7.28 -17.54
N ASN A 12 -2.29 7.68 -16.58
CA ASN A 12 -1.39 8.81 -16.77
C ASN A 12 0.08 8.62 -16.34
N LYS A 13 0.53 7.43 -15.89
CA LYS A 13 1.95 7.22 -15.54
C LYS A 13 2.50 5.89 -16.05
N SER A 14 3.73 5.93 -16.58
CA SER A 14 4.41 4.75 -17.09
C SER A 14 4.75 3.80 -15.93
N TYR A 15 4.68 2.49 -16.17
CA TYR A 15 5.20 1.45 -15.27
C TYR A 15 6.62 1.76 -14.76
N SER A 16 7.44 2.40 -15.60
CA SER A 16 8.80 2.83 -15.24
C SER A 16 8.81 3.82 -14.07
N ASP A 17 7.80 4.67 -13.97
CA ASP A 17 7.74 5.76 -12.99
C ASP A 17 7.29 5.23 -11.64
N VAL A 18 6.25 4.39 -11.63
CA VAL A 18 5.81 3.64 -10.45
C VAL A 18 6.96 2.78 -9.93
N THR A 19 7.64 2.03 -10.81
CA THR A 19 8.75 1.16 -10.43
C THR A 19 9.93 1.95 -9.85
N ARG A 20 10.31 3.07 -10.49
CA ARG A 20 11.37 3.96 -10.01
C ARG A 20 11.01 4.53 -8.64
N PHE A 21 9.77 4.97 -8.47
CA PHE A 21 9.28 5.52 -7.22
C PHE A 21 9.30 4.46 -6.11
N LEU A 22 8.67 3.31 -6.32
CA LEU A 22 8.62 2.21 -5.35
C LEU A 22 10.03 1.78 -4.92
N LYS A 23 10.99 1.74 -5.86
CA LYS A 23 12.39 1.43 -5.56
C LYS A 23 13.07 2.49 -4.68
N LYS A 24 12.69 3.76 -4.81
CA LYS A 24 13.27 4.87 -4.04
C LYS A 24 12.70 4.93 -2.62
N THR A 25 11.44 4.57 -2.43
CA THR A 25 10.70 4.86 -1.18
C THR A 25 10.24 3.63 -0.42
N THR A 26 10.26 2.44 -1.04
CA THR A 26 9.73 1.21 -0.44
C THR A 26 10.60 -0.01 -0.76
N HIS A 27 10.29 -1.14 -0.14
CA HIS A 27 10.82 -2.46 -0.52
C HIS A 27 9.90 -3.23 -1.48
N LEU A 28 8.82 -2.61 -1.96
CA LEU A 28 7.83 -3.26 -2.81
C LEU A 28 8.29 -3.33 -4.27
N THR A 29 7.90 -4.41 -4.93
CA THR A 29 7.89 -4.51 -6.39
C THR A 29 6.58 -3.94 -6.93
N ALA A 30 6.58 -3.52 -8.20
CA ALA A 30 5.35 -3.08 -8.86
C ALA A 30 4.25 -4.15 -8.85
N ARG A 31 4.63 -5.43 -8.97
CA ARG A 31 3.69 -6.56 -8.88
C ARG A 31 3.03 -6.68 -7.51
N GLU A 32 3.81 -6.66 -6.43
CA GLU A 32 3.26 -6.75 -5.07
C GLU A 32 2.35 -5.55 -4.77
N TRP A 33 2.77 -4.36 -5.20
CA TRP A 33 2.01 -3.13 -5.04
C TRP A 33 0.65 -3.20 -5.76
N VAL A 34 0.64 -3.53 -7.06
CA VAL A 34 -0.61 -3.54 -7.84
C VAL A 34 -1.56 -4.63 -7.35
N ILE A 35 -1.04 -5.83 -7.03
CA ILE A 35 -1.86 -6.92 -6.49
C ILE A 35 -2.44 -6.56 -5.13
N ALA A 36 -1.70 -5.84 -4.28
CA ALA A 36 -2.22 -5.37 -3.00
C ALA A 36 -3.38 -4.38 -3.15
N ARG A 37 -3.28 -3.44 -4.10
CA ARG A 37 -4.39 -2.51 -4.42
C ARG A 37 -5.61 -3.28 -4.95
N LEU A 38 -5.42 -4.15 -5.94
CA LEU A 38 -6.51 -4.97 -6.49
C LEU A 38 -7.17 -5.86 -5.42
N CYS A 39 -6.39 -6.47 -4.53
CA CYS A 39 -6.96 -7.28 -3.43
C CYS A 39 -7.73 -6.44 -2.40
N ALA A 40 -7.40 -5.16 -2.23
CA ALA A 40 -8.12 -4.23 -1.37
C ALA A 40 -9.44 -3.77 -2.02
N ASP A 41 -9.44 -3.51 -3.33
CA ASP A 41 -10.58 -2.99 -4.07
C ASP A 41 -11.59 -4.08 -4.45
N PHE A 42 -11.11 -5.27 -4.85
CA PHE A 42 -11.94 -6.38 -5.30
C PHE A 42 -12.16 -7.40 -4.19
N LYS A 43 -13.16 -7.14 -3.36
CA LYS A 43 -13.60 -8.02 -2.28
C LYS A 43 -15.03 -8.53 -2.50
N ASN A 44 -15.27 -9.78 -2.10
CA ASN A 44 -16.60 -10.36 -2.05
C ASN A 44 -17.40 -9.86 -0.83
N LEU A 45 -18.65 -10.31 -0.74
CA LEU A 45 -19.57 -9.97 0.36
C LEU A 45 -19.06 -10.37 1.75
N SER A 46 -18.14 -11.33 1.83
CA SER A 46 -17.47 -11.74 3.08
C SER A 46 -16.17 -10.98 3.34
N ASN A 47 -15.93 -9.86 2.66
CA ASN A 47 -14.73 -9.02 2.77
C ASN A 47 -13.41 -9.76 2.43
N ARG A 48 -13.48 -10.85 1.65
CA ARG A 48 -12.31 -11.59 1.16
C ARG A 48 -11.99 -11.20 -0.28
N SER A 49 -10.71 -11.05 -0.61
CA SER A 49 -10.27 -10.68 -1.95
C SER A 49 -10.65 -11.74 -2.99
N GLU A 50 -11.15 -11.30 -4.14
CA GLU A 50 -11.56 -12.16 -5.27
C GLU A 50 -10.34 -12.60 -6.11
N MET A 51 -9.35 -13.24 -5.46
CA MET A 51 -8.01 -13.49 -6.03
C MET A 51 -8.00 -14.25 -7.37
N THR A 52 -8.93 -15.19 -7.57
CA THR A 52 -9.06 -15.89 -8.86
C THR A 52 -9.47 -14.91 -9.97
N TRP A 53 -10.52 -14.13 -9.73
CA TRP A 53 -11.01 -13.15 -10.69
C TRP A 53 -9.95 -12.07 -10.98
N ILE A 54 -9.26 -11.58 -9.95
CA ILE A 54 -8.16 -10.63 -10.10
C ILE A 54 -7.08 -11.19 -11.03
N GLY A 55 -6.68 -12.45 -10.84
CA GLY A 55 -5.65 -13.08 -11.65
C GLY A 55 -6.07 -13.25 -13.12
N GLU A 56 -7.30 -13.72 -13.35
CA GLU A 56 -7.85 -13.94 -14.70
C GLU A 56 -8.00 -12.64 -15.50
N ASN A 57 -8.35 -11.53 -14.83
CA ASN A 57 -8.61 -10.23 -15.48
C ASN A 57 -7.40 -9.29 -15.42
N LEU A 58 -6.24 -9.75 -14.93
CA LEU A 58 -5.09 -8.90 -14.67
C LEU A 58 -4.60 -8.10 -15.91
N PRO A 59 -4.57 -8.67 -17.13
CA PRO A 59 -4.18 -7.91 -18.33
C PRO A 59 -5.14 -6.79 -18.71
N GLU A 60 -6.42 -6.92 -18.35
CA GLU A 60 -7.42 -5.87 -18.59
C GLU A 60 -7.34 -4.77 -17.52
N LEU A 61 -6.96 -5.14 -16.30
CA LEU A 61 -6.88 -4.25 -15.14
C LEU A 61 -5.56 -3.46 -15.09
N VAL A 62 -4.47 -4.03 -15.59
CA VAL A 62 -3.10 -3.51 -15.43
C VAL A 62 -2.42 -3.40 -16.79
N PRO A 63 -2.22 -2.18 -17.33
CA PRO A 63 -1.74 -1.96 -18.72
C PRO A 63 -0.38 -2.55 -19.09
N PHE A 64 0.42 -2.98 -18.12
CA PHE A 64 1.77 -3.51 -18.31
C PHE A 64 1.87 -5.00 -17.93
N VAL A 65 0.74 -5.67 -17.73
CA VAL A 65 0.67 -7.11 -17.53
C VAL A 65 0.06 -7.72 -18.78
N ASP A 66 0.82 -8.55 -19.48
CA ASP A 66 0.36 -9.14 -20.74
C ASP A 66 -0.36 -10.49 -20.57
N GLU A 67 -0.11 -11.17 -19.45
CA GLU A 67 -0.63 -12.52 -19.18
C GLU A 67 -1.42 -12.59 -17.86
N PRO A 68 -2.50 -13.39 -17.80
CA PRO A 68 -3.25 -13.59 -16.57
C PRO A 68 -2.40 -14.32 -15.53
N TYR A 69 -2.71 -14.08 -14.26
CA TYR A 69 -2.09 -14.76 -13.14
C TYR A 69 -3.00 -15.87 -12.61
N THR A 70 -2.40 -16.94 -12.13
CA THR A 70 -3.11 -17.92 -11.30
C THR A 70 -3.50 -17.31 -9.95
N ARG A 71 -4.53 -17.87 -9.32
CA ARG A 71 -4.89 -17.53 -7.93
C ARG A 71 -3.68 -17.59 -6.98
N GLN A 72 -2.80 -18.57 -7.17
CA GLN A 72 -1.62 -18.77 -6.33
C GLN A 72 -0.61 -17.63 -6.50
N GLU A 73 -0.40 -17.14 -7.72
CA GLU A 73 0.51 -16.02 -7.98
C GLU A 73 0.01 -14.70 -7.39
N VAL A 74 -1.31 -14.47 -7.43
CA VAL A 74 -1.97 -13.35 -6.76
C VAL A 74 -1.78 -13.49 -5.24
N SER A 75 -2.08 -14.67 -4.68
CA SER A 75 -1.94 -14.92 -3.25
C SER A 75 -0.50 -14.74 -2.76
N ASN A 76 0.49 -15.26 -3.51
CA ASN A 76 1.91 -15.14 -3.17
C ASN A 76 2.38 -13.67 -3.20
N ALA A 77 1.97 -12.90 -4.22
CA ALA A 77 2.32 -11.48 -4.29
C ALA A 77 1.70 -10.68 -3.14
N TYR A 78 0.44 -10.97 -2.79
CA TYR A 78 -0.23 -10.34 -1.66
C TYR A 78 0.42 -10.70 -0.32
N ALA A 79 0.78 -11.98 -0.12
CA ALA A 79 1.49 -12.43 1.07
C ALA A 79 2.87 -11.78 1.18
N ALA A 80 3.62 -11.67 0.08
CA ALA A 80 4.91 -11.00 0.05
C ALA A 80 4.80 -9.51 0.42
N PHE A 81 3.78 -8.81 -0.07
CA PHE A 81 3.46 -7.44 0.34
C PHE A 81 3.24 -7.35 1.86
N LYS A 82 2.37 -8.21 2.43
CA LYS A 82 2.09 -8.24 3.87
C LYS A 82 3.35 -8.50 4.70
N HIS A 83 4.17 -9.47 4.28
CA HIS A 83 5.41 -9.80 4.98
C HIS A 83 6.43 -8.65 4.95
N LYS A 84 6.51 -7.90 3.85
CA LYS A 84 7.37 -6.70 3.76
C LYS A 84 6.91 -5.58 4.70
N ILE A 85 5.61 -5.40 4.88
CA ILE A 85 5.06 -4.45 5.88
C ILE A 85 5.51 -4.87 7.28
N GLU A 86 5.28 -6.13 7.65
CA GLU A 86 5.63 -6.64 8.98
C GLU A 86 7.11 -6.46 9.28
N ARG A 87 7.99 -6.89 8.36
CA ARG A 87 9.44 -6.77 8.54
C ARG A 87 9.92 -5.32 8.64
N SER A 88 9.37 -4.43 7.82
CA SER A 88 9.73 -3.01 7.85
C SER A 88 9.27 -2.37 9.16
N GLY A 89 8.05 -2.69 9.62
CA GLY A 89 7.52 -2.25 10.90
C GLY A 89 8.35 -2.76 12.08
N THR A 90 8.65 -4.06 12.14
CA THR A 90 9.52 -4.64 13.17
C THR A 90 10.87 -3.95 13.21
N THR A 91 11.48 -3.68 12.05
CA THR A 91 12.79 -3.00 11.98
C THR A 91 12.72 -1.58 12.51
N PHE A 92 11.71 -0.81 12.10
CA PHE A 92 11.50 0.56 12.55
C PHE A 92 11.26 0.64 14.06
N PHE A 93 10.35 -0.15 14.59
CA PHE A 93 10.06 -0.17 16.02
C PHE A 93 11.22 -0.74 16.84
N TYR A 94 11.94 -1.76 16.35
CA TYR A 94 13.14 -2.26 17.00
C TYR A 94 14.18 -1.14 17.21
N ALA A 95 14.42 -0.30 16.20
CA ALA A 95 15.36 0.81 16.33
C ALA A 95 14.95 1.78 17.46
N TYR A 96 13.65 2.05 17.61
CA TYR A 96 13.14 2.90 18.69
C TYR A 96 13.23 2.20 20.06
N TYR A 97 12.71 0.98 20.19
CA TYR A 97 12.72 0.23 21.47
C TYR A 97 14.13 -0.10 21.95
N ALA A 98 15.08 -0.32 21.04
CA ALA A 98 16.48 -0.55 21.38
C ALA A 98 17.26 0.75 21.68
N GLY A 99 16.62 1.91 21.60
CA GLY A 99 17.24 3.22 21.85
C GLY A 99 18.25 3.65 20.79
N LEU A 100 18.19 3.08 19.58
CA LEU A 100 19.07 3.44 18.46
C LEU A 100 18.64 4.76 17.80
N ILE A 101 17.35 5.10 17.90
CA ILE A 101 16.79 6.38 17.50
C ILE A 101 15.97 6.97 18.65
N GLY A 102 16.06 8.29 18.83
CA GLY A 102 15.26 9.01 19.82
C GLY A 102 13.89 9.45 19.28
N GLN A 103 13.05 10.00 20.15
CA GLN A 103 11.70 10.50 19.78
C GLN A 103 11.75 11.54 18.65
N GLU A 104 12.67 12.52 18.71
CA GLU A 104 12.78 13.54 17.66
C GLU A 104 13.17 12.96 16.30
N GLU A 105 14.02 11.94 16.30
CA GLU A 105 14.43 11.25 15.07
C GLU A 105 13.29 10.40 14.51
N MET A 106 12.53 9.73 15.38
CA MET A 106 11.30 9.03 15.01
C MET A 106 10.30 9.96 14.33
N ILE A 107 10.08 11.16 14.88
CA ILE A 107 9.20 12.18 14.28
C ILE A 107 9.71 12.60 12.88
N LYS A 108 11.02 12.86 12.73
CA LYS A 108 11.62 13.20 11.44
C LYS A 108 11.45 12.09 10.41
N ILE A 109 11.64 10.83 10.80
CA ILE A 109 11.44 9.67 9.93
C ILE A 109 9.96 9.57 9.51
N ILE A 110 9.02 9.73 10.44
CA ILE A 110 7.59 9.70 10.14
C ILE A 110 7.20 10.82 9.16
N HIS A 111 7.69 12.05 9.35
CA HIS A 111 7.47 13.14 8.38
C HIS A 111 7.98 12.79 6.98
N LYS A 112 9.17 12.16 6.89
CA LYS A 112 9.71 11.69 5.61
C LYS A 112 8.82 10.62 4.98
N ILE A 113 8.34 9.65 5.75
CA ILE A 113 7.43 8.60 5.30
C ILE A 113 6.13 9.21 4.78
N VAL A 114 5.51 10.14 5.50
CA VAL A 114 4.27 10.82 5.06
C VAL A 114 4.51 11.56 3.74
N SER A 115 5.63 12.27 3.60
CA SER A 115 5.99 12.94 2.34
C SER A 115 6.20 11.96 1.18
N ASP A 116 6.79 10.79 1.42
CA ASP A 116 6.89 9.74 0.39
C ASP A 116 5.51 9.15 0.05
N LEU A 117 4.64 8.93 1.04
CA LEU A 117 3.28 8.44 0.79
C LEU A 117 2.45 9.41 -0.05
N GLN A 118 2.56 10.72 0.19
CA GLN A 118 1.93 11.75 -0.62
C GLN A 118 2.34 11.61 -2.09
N LEU A 119 3.65 11.54 -2.35
CA LEU A 119 4.18 11.39 -3.70
C LEU A 119 3.79 10.04 -4.33
N LEU A 120 3.63 8.98 -3.53
CA LEU A 120 3.12 7.69 -4.00
C LEU A 120 1.68 7.82 -4.46
N ILE A 121 0.80 8.35 -3.61
CA ILE A 121 -0.62 8.49 -3.94
C ILE A 121 -0.80 9.46 -5.13
N GLU A 122 0.02 10.52 -5.23
CA GLU A 122 0.05 11.40 -6.41
C GLU A 122 0.48 10.65 -7.67
N THR A 123 1.32 9.62 -7.51
CA THR A 123 1.71 8.69 -8.56
C THR A 123 0.59 7.73 -8.95
N GLU A 124 -0.35 7.45 -8.04
CA GLU A 124 -1.47 6.55 -8.29
C GLU A 124 -2.70 7.26 -8.88
N SER A 125 -3.06 8.43 -8.37
CA SER A 125 -4.39 9.03 -8.57
C SER A 125 -4.38 10.44 -9.18
N GLY A 126 -3.21 11.04 -9.39
CA GLY A 126 -3.12 12.47 -9.74
C GLY A 126 -3.18 13.37 -8.50
N GLU A 127 -3.91 14.49 -8.54
CA GLU A 127 -4.01 15.40 -7.39
C GLU A 127 -4.85 14.79 -6.26
N ILE A 128 -4.35 14.90 -5.02
CA ILE A 128 -5.07 14.53 -3.80
C ILE A 128 -5.53 15.81 -3.14
N SER A 129 -6.79 15.88 -2.71
CA SER A 129 -7.25 17.04 -1.94
C SER A 129 -6.61 17.08 -0.55
N ASP A 130 -6.30 18.28 -0.07
CA ASP A 130 -5.77 18.51 1.29
C ASP A 130 -6.69 17.90 2.38
N ASP A 131 -8.00 17.91 2.14
CA ASP A 131 -9.00 17.31 3.04
C ASP A 131 -8.80 15.78 3.18
N HIS A 132 -8.60 15.07 2.06
CA HIS A 132 -8.36 13.62 2.09
C HIS A 132 -7.07 13.27 2.84
N MET A 133 -6.05 14.11 2.68
CA MET A 133 -4.78 13.93 3.38
C MET A 133 -4.93 14.06 4.90
N THR A 134 -5.72 15.04 5.33
CA THR A 134 -6.01 15.30 6.74
C THR A 134 -6.78 14.13 7.37
N ASP A 135 -7.79 13.61 6.68
CA ASP A 135 -8.56 12.45 7.12
C ASP A 135 -7.67 11.21 7.33
N VAL A 136 -6.75 10.96 6.39
CA VAL A 136 -5.79 9.84 6.50
C VAL A 136 -4.85 10.02 7.68
N GLN A 137 -4.33 11.23 7.90
CA GLN A 137 -3.47 11.51 9.05
C GLN A 137 -4.20 11.30 10.39
N MET A 138 -5.45 11.76 10.49
CA MET A 138 -6.29 11.53 11.67
C MET A 138 -6.54 10.03 11.91
N LEU A 139 -6.81 9.27 10.84
CA LEU A 139 -7.00 7.82 10.94
C LEU A 139 -5.73 7.10 11.40
N VAL A 140 -4.55 7.52 10.91
CA VAL A 140 -3.27 6.95 11.37
C VAL A 140 -3.04 7.26 12.84
N ALA A 141 -3.29 8.50 13.28
CA ALA A 141 -3.15 8.88 14.68
C ALA A 141 -4.09 8.08 15.59
N ASP A 142 -5.37 7.94 15.22
CA ASP A 142 -6.36 7.12 15.92
C ASP A 142 -5.94 5.64 15.95
N THR A 143 -5.46 5.10 14.84
CA THR A 143 -4.99 3.72 14.75
C THR A 143 -3.80 3.47 15.69
N LEU A 144 -2.81 4.36 15.70
CA LEU A 144 -1.66 4.27 16.60
C LEU A 144 -2.08 4.37 18.06
N HIS A 145 -3.02 5.25 18.38
CA HIS A 145 -3.58 5.38 19.72
C HIS A 145 -4.27 4.08 20.17
N ARG A 146 -5.14 3.50 19.35
CA ARG A 146 -5.82 2.22 19.64
C ARG A 146 -4.87 1.04 19.77
N ILE A 147 -3.80 0.99 18.96
CA ILE A 147 -2.78 -0.05 19.09
C ILE A 147 -2.14 0.02 20.48
N ASN A 148 -1.82 1.23 20.96
CA ASN A 148 -1.23 1.39 22.29
C ASN A 148 -2.19 0.96 23.41
N GLU A 149 -3.48 1.33 23.33
CA GLU A 149 -4.49 0.86 24.31
C GLU A 149 -4.68 -0.67 24.31
N SER A 150 -4.53 -1.31 23.15
CA SER A 150 -4.66 -2.77 23.03
C SER A 150 -3.46 -3.55 23.55
N LEU A 151 -2.30 -2.90 23.70
CA LEU A 151 -1.06 -3.49 24.22
C LEU A 151 -0.95 -3.40 25.75
N ASP A 152 -1.84 -2.65 26.41
CA ASP A 152 -1.93 -2.54 27.88
C ASP A 152 -2.71 -3.71 28.53
N TYR A 153 -2.89 -4.84 27.83
CA TYR A 153 -3.53 -6.08 28.31
C TYR A 153 -2.58 -7.28 28.31
#